data_AF-A0A9D5B003-F1
#
_entry.id   AF-A0A9D5B003-F1
#
_cell.length_a   1.000
_cell.length_b   1.000
_cell.length_c   1.000
_cell.angle_alpha   90.00
_cell.angle_beta   90.00
_cell.angle_gamma   90.00
#
_symmetry.space_group_name_H-M   'P 1'
#
loop_
_entity.id
_entity.type
_entity.pdbx_description
1 polymer ?
#
loop_
_entity_poly.entity_id
_entity_poly.type
_entity_poly.pdbx_seq_one_letter_code
_entity_poly.pdbx_strand_id
1 'polypeptide(L)'
;MLMDLISPLFPSAFVFIVCLGSISRSFTGVASGATRAALTQHFALQDNAADISAKEGSQETVAMMVGMALGMLVARITIGHPLAIWFSFLSLTMFHMYANYRAVRCLALNSLNPERSSILLHHFTETGQVLSPKQVSSLEHVLPIQLTPWHSKKANSLDTKVRLGTRISSFDEMEIKEHLLSVASYYTKAKYLLVEKKGIVNVIVHKDSNGADILKSFIHALVLANNAYKSKSLHSDSQTWMENQYEVFIQKVKSLGWKTERLLSSPIIWRANWIHQSATEKND
;
A
#
# COMPACT_ATOMS: atom_id res chain seq x y z
N MET A 1 -20.14 14.78 -12.38
CA MET A 1 -20.81 15.91 -11.71
C MET A 1 -20.15 17.22 -12.05
N LEU A 2 -18.88 17.47 -11.70
CA LEU A 2 -18.20 18.73 -12.07
C LEU A 2 -18.21 18.97 -13.60
N MET A 3 -17.80 17.99 -14.38
CA MET A 3 -17.80 18.10 -15.85
C MET A 3 -19.20 18.36 -16.42
N ASP A 4 -20.22 17.75 -15.83
CA ASP A 4 -21.61 17.93 -16.26
C ASP A 4 -22.09 19.37 -16.00
N LEU A 5 -21.69 19.97 -14.86
CA LEU A 5 -22.00 21.37 -14.50
C LEU A 5 -21.22 22.39 -15.34
N ILE A 6 -20.00 22.06 -15.77
CA ILE A 6 -19.17 22.95 -16.59
C ILE A 6 -19.54 22.88 -18.07
N SER A 7 -19.99 21.72 -18.57
CA SER A 7 -20.24 21.50 -20.00
C SER A 7 -21.12 22.56 -20.69
N PRO A 8 -22.18 23.14 -20.08
CA PRO A 8 -22.98 24.17 -20.73
C PRO A 8 -22.22 25.48 -20.99
N LEU A 9 -21.12 25.73 -20.27
CA LEU A 9 -20.27 26.92 -20.44
C LEU A 9 -19.39 26.84 -21.70
N PHE A 10 -19.24 25.65 -22.29
CA PHE A 10 -18.40 25.40 -23.46
C PHE A 10 -19.16 24.62 -24.55
N PRO A 11 -20.13 25.24 -25.24
CA PRO A 11 -20.98 24.54 -26.21
C PRO A 11 -20.20 23.83 -27.33
N SER A 12 -19.10 24.42 -27.80
CA SER A 12 -18.24 23.84 -28.83
C SER A 12 -17.48 22.58 -28.38
N ALA A 13 -17.26 22.41 -27.08
CA ALA A 13 -16.58 21.26 -26.48
C ALA A 13 -17.51 20.37 -25.64
N PHE A 14 -18.84 20.62 -25.69
CA PHE A 14 -19.82 19.98 -24.82
C PHE A 14 -19.69 18.46 -24.81
N VAL A 15 -19.69 17.84 -26.00
CA VAL A 15 -19.60 16.38 -26.16
C VAL A 15 -18.32 15.85 -25.52
N PHE A 16 -17.19 16.51 -25.76
CA PHE A 16 -15.90 16.10 -25.20
C PHE A 16 -15.89 16.16 -23.67
N ILE A 17 -16.42 17.23 -23.08
CA ILE A 17 -16.48 17.41 -21.62
C ILE A 17 -17.39 16.34 -20.97
N VAL A 18 -18.55 16.06 -21.55
CA VAL A 18 -19.47 15.03 -21.04
C VAL A 18 -18.89 13.62 -21.19
N CYS A 19 -18.17 13.34 -22.29
CA CYS A 19 -17.42 12.10 -22.46
C CYS A 19 -16.34 11.95 -21.38
N LEU A 20 -15.56 12.99 -21.10
CA LEU A 20 -14.57 12.99 -20.01
C LEU A 20 -15.23 12.80 -18.64
N GLY A 21 -16.39 13.42 -18.41
CA GLY A 21 -17.21 13.20 -17.23
C GLY A 21 -17.64 11.73 -17.08
N SER A 22 -17.99 11.08 -18.18
CA SER A 22 -18.38 9.66 -18.19
C SER A 22 -17.20 8.72 -17.93
N ILE A 23 -16.04 8.99 -18.54
CA ILE A 23 -14.79 8.26 -18.23
C ILE A 23 -14.45 8.40 -16.74
N SER A 24 -14.53 9.61 -16.20
CA SER A 24 -14.23 9.88 -14.79
C SER A 24 -15.18 9.12 -13.84
N ARG A 25 -16.48 9.06 -14.16
CA ARG A 25 -17.47 8.28 -13.41
C ARG A 25 -17.16 6.78 -13.46
N SER A 26 -16.82 6.24 -14.64
CA SER A 26 -16.42 4.83 -14.78
C SER A 26 -15.17 4.49 -13.98
N PHE A 27 -14.14 5.34 -14.03
CA PHE A 27 -12.91 5.13 -13.25
C PHE A 27 -13.18 5.12 -11.75
N THR A 28 -13.97 6.10 -11.27
CA THR A 28 -14.37 6.18 -9.86
C THR A 28 -15.21 4.96 -9.45
N GLY A 29 -16.10 4.49 -10.31
CA GLY A 29 -16.91 3.29 -10.07
C GLY A 29 -16.06 2.03 -9.90
N VAL A 30 -15.07 1.81 -10.77
CA VAL A 30 -14.14 0.67 -10.65
C VAL A 30 -13.30 0.77 -9.38
N ALA A 31 -12.73 1.95 -9.09
CA ALA A 31 -11.92 2.17 -7.88
C ALA A 31 -12.75 1.96 -6.59
N SER A 32 -13.99 2.46 -6.56
CA SER A 32 -14.92 2.26 -5.46
C SER A 32 -15.27 0.78 -5.28
N GLY A 33 -15.56 0.06 -6.38
CA GLY A 33 -15.87 -1.36 -6.35
C GLY A 33 -14.70 -2.22 -5.83
N ALA A 34 -13.48 -1.95 -6.31
CA ALA A 34 -12.28 -2.64 -5.83
C ALA A 34 -12.00 -2.38 -4.34
N THR A 35 -12.15 -1.13 -3.89
CA THR A 35 -11.99 -0.74 -2.49
C THR A 35 -13.03 -1.44 -1.62
N ARG A 36 -14.29 -1.43 -2.03
CA ARG A 36 -15.40 -2.12 -1.35
C ARG A 36 -15.15 -3.61 -1.22
N ALA A 37 -14.74 -4.28 -2.30
CA ALA A 37 -14.42 -5.69 -2.26
C ALA A 37 -13.28 -5.98 -1.27
N ALA A 38 -12.22 -5.18 -1.27
CA ALA A 38 -11.11 -5.33 -0.33
C ALA A 38 -11.55 -5.12 1.14
N LEU A 39 -12.40 -4.13 1.42
CA LEU A 39 -12.95 -3.89 2.77
C LEU A 39 -13.90 -5.00 3.21
N THR A 40 -14.76 -5.47 2.32
CA THR A 40 -15.64 -6.62 2.58
C THR A 40 -14.82 -7.83 2.98
N GLN A 41 -13.75 -8.15 2.23
CA GLN A 41 -12.84 -9.25 2.54
C GLN A 41 -12.06 -9.02 3.84
N HIS A 42 -11.78 -7.77 4.21
CA HIS A 42 -11.14 -7.45 5.48
C HIS A 42 -12.08 -7.69 6.67
N PHE A 43 -13.35 -7.33 6.55
CA PHE A 43 -14.36 -7.50 7.61
C PHE A 43 -15.00 -8.89 7.64
N ALA A 44 -14.79 -9.71 6.61
CA ALA A 44 -15.20 -11.10 6.61
C ALA A 44 -14.36 -11.89 7.62
N LEU A 45 -15.03 -12.47 8.63
CA LEU A 45 -14.39 -13.24 9.71
C LEU A 45 -14.59 -14.76 9.54
N GLN A 46 -15.65 -15.18 8.87
CA GLN A 46 -16.06 -16.59 8.75
C GLN A 46 -16.59 -16.89 7.35
N ASP A 47 -15.80 -16.58 6.31
CA ASP A 47 -16.19 -16.72 4.89
C ASP A 47 -17.54 -16.04 4.54
N ASN A 48 -17.94 -15.07 5.37
CA ASN A 48 -19.23 -14.38 5.30
C ASN A 48 -19.16 -13.10 4.47
N ALA A 49 -18.25 -13.04 3.50
CA ALA A 49 -18.08 -11.88 2.62
C ALA A 49 -19.35 -11.59 1.78
N ALA A 50 -20.08 -12.63 1.38
CA ALA A 50 -21.33 -12.51 0.65
C ALA A 50 -22.42 -11.84 1.51
N ASP A 51 -22.56 -12.24 2.77
CA ASP A 51 -23.55 -11.66 3.70
C ASP A 51 -23.25 -10.19 4.00
N ILE A 52 -21.95 -9.87 4.20
CA ILE A 52 -21.51 -8.48 4.38
C ILE A 52 -21.85 -7.65 3.13
N SER A 53 -21.55 -8.18 1.94
CA SER A 53 -21.84 -7.51 0.66
C SER A 53 -23.34 -7.28 0.48
N ALA A 54 -24.19 -8.26 0.82
CA ALA A 54 -25.63 -8.15 0.71
C ALA A 54 -26.21 -7.09 1.66
N LYS A 55 -25.69 -7.05 2.91
CA LYS A 55 -26.08 -6.04 3.90
C LYS A 55 -25.64 -4.63 3.48
N GLU A 56 -24.39 -4.49 3.01
CA GLU A 56 -23.88 -3.22 2.50
C GLU A 56 -24.68 -2.74 1.30
N GLY A 57 -24.98 -3.61 0.32
CA GLY A 57 -25.76 -3.26 -0.86
C GLY A 57 -27.17 -2.77 -0.53
N SER A 58 -27.80 -3.37 0.50
CA SER A 58 -29.10 -2.89 1.00
C SER A 58 -28.99 -1.49 1.63
N GLN A 59 -27.94 -1.25 2.42
CA GLN A 59 -27.68 0.07 3.03
C GLN A 59 -27.38 1.14 1.96
N GLU A 60 -26.57 0.78 0.95
CA GLU A 60 -26.27 1.65 -0.17
C GLU A 60 -27.53 2.03 -0.94
N THR A 61 -28.43 1.08 -1.20
CA THR A 61 -29.69 1.33 -1.91
C THR A 61 -30.56 2.33 -1.14
N VAL A 62 -30.76 2.12 0.16
CA VAL A 62 -31.55 3.04 1.00
C VAL A 62 -30.90 4.42 1.05
N ALA A 63 -29.58 4.48 1.26
CA ALA A 63 -28.83 5.73 1.27
C ALA A 63 -28.93 6.47 -0.08
N MET A 64 -28.89 5.75 -1.20
CA MET A 64 -29.05 6.32 -2.54
C MET A 64 -30.47 6.85 -2.75
N MET A 65 -31.50 6.14 -2.30
CA MET A 65 -32.89 6.61 -2.38
C MET A 65 -33.10 7.90 -1.58
N VAL A 66 -32.61 7.94 -0.33
CA VAL A 66 -32.69 9.15 0.51
C VAL A 66 -31.88 10.29 -0.11
N GLY A 67 -30.66 10.00 -0.58
CA GLY A 67 -29.79 10.97 -1.23
C GLY A 67 -30.40 11.57 -2.51
N MET A 68 -31.07 10.74 -3.33
CA MET A 68 -31.80 11.21 -4.51
C MET A 68 -32.98 12.10 -4.13
N ALA A 69 -33.78 11.72 -3.13
CA ALA A 69 -34.90 12.53 -2.65
C ALA A 69 -34.43 13.91 -2.15
N LEU A 70 -33.39 13.94 -1.32
CA LEU A 70 -32.78 15.19 -0.84
C LEU A 70 -32.15 16.00 -1.97
N GLY A 71 -31.45 15.34 -2.90
CA GLY A 71 -30.85 15.98 -4.07
C GLY A 71 -31.88 16.66 -4.97
N MET A 72 -33.03 16.01 -5.21
CA MET A 72 -34.15 16.61 -5.95
C MET A 72 -34.73 17.82 -5.23
N LEU A 73 -34.89 17.75 -3.90
CA LEU A 73 -35.37 18.89 -3.12
C LEU A 73 -34.41 20.09 -3.23
N VAL A 74 -33.10 19.86 -3.07
CA VAL A 74 -32.08 20.91 -3.24
C VAL A 74 -32.09 21.47 -4.66
N ALA A 75 -32.21 20.62 -5.69
CA ALA A 75 -32.30 21.06 -7.08
C ALA A 75 -33.53 21.93 -7.35
N ARG A 76 -34.68 21.60 -6.73
CA ARG A 76 -35.91 22.40 -6.83
C ARG A 76 -35.75 23.76 -6.16
N ILE A 77 -35.11 23.83 -5.00
CA ILE A 77 -34.90 25.09 -4.26
C ILE A 77 -33.89 26.01 -4.98
N THR A 78 -32.89 25.42 -5.65
CA THR A 78 -31.79 26.18 -6.29
C THR A 78 -32.03 26.52 -7.76
N ILE A 79 -33.19 26.12 -8.32
CA ILE A 79 -33.52 26.37 -9.73
C ILE A 79 -33.50 27.87 -10.04
N GLY A 80 -32.92 28.25 -11.19
CA GLY A 80 -32.80 29.66 -11.58
C GLY A 80 -31.73 30.47 -10.84
N HIS A 81 -31.01 29.86 -9.88
CA HIS A 81 -29.96 30.51 -9.10
C HIS A 81 -28.59 29.82 -9.28
N PRO A 82 -27.82 30.15 -10.33
CA PRO A 82 -26.55 29.47 -10.65
C PRO A 82 -25.53 29.47 -9.50
N LEU A 83 -25.43 30.59 -8.76
CA LEU A 83 -24.54 30.68 -7.60
C LEU A 83 -24.92 29.69 -6.49
N ALA A 84 -26.23 29.51 -6.24
CA ALA A 84 -26.72 28.58 -5.24
C ALA A 84 -26.48 27.12 -5.64
N ILE A 85 -26.60 26.80 -6.94
CA ILE A 85 -26.26 25.47 -7.49
C ILE A 85 -24.77 25.17 -7.27
N TRP A 86 -23.89 26.09 -7.66
CA TRP A 86 -22.44 25.93 -7.51
C TRP A 86 -22.00 25.84 -6.05
N PHE A 87 -22.57 26.69 -5.19
CA PHE A 87 -22.31 26.65 -3.74
C PHE A 87 -22.74 25.31 -3.14
N SER A 88 -23.95 24.85 -3.46
CA SER A 88 -24.45 23.54 -2.99
C SER A 88 -23.55 22.41 -3.48
N PHE A 89 -23.23 22.37 -4.78
CA PHE A 89 -22.36 21.35 -5.37
C PHE A 89 -20.98 21.33 -4.68
N LEU A 90 -20.33 22.47 -4.52
CA LEU A 90 -19.00 22.55 -3.93
C LEU A 90 -19.03 22.17 -2.44
N SER A 91 -20.02 22.65 -1.69
CA SER A 91 -20.20 22.33 -0.27
C SER A 91 -20.43 20.83 -0.05
N LEU A 92 -21.36 20.22 -0.80
CA LEU A 92 -21.60 18.77 -0.71
C LEU A 92 -20.38 17.96 -1.16
N THR A 93 -19.64 18.42 -2.18
CA THR A 93 -18.41 17.75 -2.64
C THR A 93 -17.33 17.80 -1.56
N MET A 94 -17.12 18.95 -0.92
CA MET A 94 -16.15 19.09 0.18
C MET A 94 -16.56 18.24 1.39
N PHE A 95 -17.84 18.24 1.75
CA PHE A 95 -18.37 17.37 2.79
C PHE A 95 -18.17 15.89 2.46
N HIS A 96 -18.47 15.47 1.23
CA HIS A 96 -18.26 14.09 0.78
C HIS A 96 -16.79 13.69 0.85
N MET A 97 -15.88 14.54 0.38
CA MET A 97 -14.44 14.27 0.47
C MET A 97 -13.96 14.15 1.92
N TYR A 98 -14.42 15.06 2.78
CA TYR A 98 -14.12 15.01 4.21
C TYR A 98 -14.66 13.74 4.88
N ALA A 99 -15.91 13.35 4.58
CA ALA A 99 -16.52 12.14 5.12
C ALA A 99 -15.74 10.88 4.70
N ASN A 100 -15.32 10.78 3.44
CA ASN A 100 -14.46 9.69 2.96
C ASN A 100 -13.10 9.69 3.66
N TYR A 101 -12.47 10.85 3.83
CA TYR A 101 -11.22 10.97 4.57
C TYR A 101 -11.37 10.47 6.01
N ARG A 102 -12.44 10.89 6.71
CA ARG A 102 -12.74 10.43 8.07
C ARG A 102 -13.02 8.93 8.13
N ALA A 103 -13.74 8.38 7.15
CA ALA A 103 -14.02 6.95 7.05
C ALA A 103 -12.72 6.13 6.93
N VAL A 104 -11.80 6.55 6.05
CA VAL A 104 -10.50 5.89 5.90
C VAL A 104 -9.64 6.03 7.16
N ARG A 105 -9.65 7.19 7.84
CA ARG A 105 -8.92 7.39 9.11
C ARG A 105 -9.40 6.48 10.25
N CYS A 106 -10.64 6.02 10.20
CA CYS A 106 -11.18 5.10 11.22
C CYS A 106 -10.84 3.63 10.95
N LEU A 107 -10.32 3.31 9.76
CA LEU A 107 -10.02 1.95 9.35
C LEU A 107 -8.68 1.49 9.94
N ALA A 108 -8.66 0.31 10.55
CA ALA A 108 -7.46 -0.32 11.07
C ALA A 108 -7.19 -1.62 10.30
N LEU A 109 -6.56 -1.51 9.13
CA LEU A 109 -6.21 -2.67 8.31
C LEU A 109 -5.11 -3.50 8.96
N ASN A 110 -5.28 -4.82 8.97
CA ASN A 110 -4.30 -5.78 9.49
C ASN A 110 -3.36 -6.34 8.42
N SER A 111 -3.44 -5.84 7.19
CA SER A 111 -2.54 -6.22 6.11
C SER A 111 -1.26 -5.40 6.13
N LEU A 112 -0.12 -6.08 5.98
CA LEU A 112 1.18 -5.43 5.88
C LEU A 112 1.35 -4.80 4.49
N ASN A 113 1.76 -3.55 4.46
CA ASN A 113 2.24 -2.84 3.27
C ASN A 113 3.64 -2.27 3.58
N PRO A 114 4.34 -1.63 2.62
CA PRO A 114 5.66 -1.05 2.86
C PRO A 114 5.72 -0.09 4.06
N GLU A 115 4.81 0.87 4.14
CA GLU A 115 4.77 1.89 5.21
C GLU A 115 4.52 1.28 6.59
N ARG A 116 3.50 0.42 6.72
CA ARG A 116 3.17 -0.29 7.98
C ARG A 116 4.32 -1.16 8.44
N SER A 117 4.98 -1.87 7.53
CA SER A 117 6.13 -2.72 7.86
C SER A 117 7.32 -1.89 8.35
N SER A 118 7.55 -0.72 7.74
CA SER A 118 8.55 0.26 8.15
C SER A 118 8.29 0.80 9.56
N ILE A 119 7.05 1.21 9.85
CA ILE A 119 6.61 1.66 11.19
C ILE A 119 6.83 0.55 12.24
N LEU A 120 6.39 -0.67 11.94
CA LEU A 120 6.50 -1.81 12.87
C LEU A 120 7.96 -2.16 13.16
N LEU A 121 8.81 -2.22 12.12
CA LEU A 121 10.22 -2.54 12.29
C LEU A 121 10.97 -1.46 13.07
N HIS A 122 10.69 -0.18 12.79
CA HIS A 122 11.29 0.94 13.52
C HIS A 122 10.98 0.85 15.02
N HIS A 123 9.70 0.74 15.36
CA HIS A 123 9.27 0.64 16.75
C HIS A 123 9.83 -0.61 17.45
N PHE A 124 9.88 -1.74 16.75
CA PHE A 124 10.49 -2.97 17.28
C PHE A 124 11.99 -2.81 17.54
N THR A 125 12.72 -2.14 16.65
CA THR A 125 14.16 -1.90 16.81
C THR A 125 14.45 -0.99 18.02
N GLU A 126 13.57 -0.02 18.30
CA GLU A 126 13.76 0.91 19.42
C GLU A 126 13.32 0.34 20.77
N THR A 127 12.24 -0.45 20.80
CA THR A 127 11.55 -0.83 22.05
C THR A 127 11.51 -2.33 22.31
N GLY A 128 11.84 -3.15 21.30
CA GLY A 128 11.60 -4.60 21.32
C GLY A 128 10.13 -5.00 21.26
N GLN A 129 9.19 -4.05 21.14
CA GLN A 129 7.75 -4.27 21.09
C GLN A 129 7.18 -3.93 19.71
N VAL A 130 6.07 -4.58 19.36
CA VAL A 130 5.37 -4.39 18.09
C VAL A 130 4.04 -3.68 18.34
N LEU A 131 3.63 -2.83 17.41
CA LEU A 131 2.37 -2.08 17.49
C LEU A 131 1.20 -2.89 16.92
N SER A 132 0.00 -2.68 17.48
CA SER A 132 -1.24 -3.23 16.94
C SER A 132 -1.71 -2.50 15.67
N PRO A 133 -2.56 -3.11 14.82
CA PRO A 133 -3.14 -2.44 13.64
C PRO A 133 -3.78 -1.09 13.94
N LYS A 134 -4.47 -0.96 15.07
CA LYS A 134 -5.12 0.29 15.50
C LYS A 134 -4.12 1.39 15.88
N GLN A 135 -2.97 1.01 16.46
CA GLN A 135 -1.92 1.98 16.75
C GLN A 135 -1.24 2.45 15.47
N VAL A 136 -0.91 1.52 14.56
CA VAL A 136 -0.29 1.86 13.27
C VAL A 136 -1.21 2.68 12.39
N SER A 137 -2.53 2.42 12.37
CA SER A 137 -3.48 3.19 11.56
C SER A 137 -3.55 4.67 11.96
N SER A 138 -3.21 5.01 13.21
CA SER A 138 -3.13 6.40 13.65
C SER A 138 -1.86 7.13 13.15
N LEU A 139 -0.80 6.37 12.89
CA LEU A 139 0.52 6.83 12.45
C LEU A 139 0.67 6.88 10.93
N GLU A 140 -0.06 6.02 10.20
CA GLU A 140 0.05 5.95 8.74
C GLU A 140 -0.63 7.12 8.04
N HIS A 141 -0.10 7.46 6.86
CA HIS A 141 -0.66 8.51 6.02
C HIS A 141 -1.83 7.97 5.20
N VAL A 142 -2.90 8.76 5.11
CA VAL A 142 -4.06 8.42 4.26
C VAL A 142 -3.79 8.77 2.79
N LEU A 143 -3.05 9.85 2.56
CA LEU A 143 -2.71 10.32 1.22
C LEU A 143 -1.23 10.11 0.96
N PRO A 144 -0.82 9.90 -0.30
CA PRO A 144 0.58 9.87 -0.68
C PRO A 144 1.33 11.08 -0.13
N ILE A 145 2.55 10.86 0.34
CA ILE A 145 3.43 11.91 0.90
C ILE A 145 3.64 13.04 -0.12
N GLN A 146 3.67 12.72 -1.42
CA GLN A 146 3.80 13.72 -2.52
C GLN A 146 2.64 14.72 -2.56
N LEU A 147 1.46 14.34 -2.10
CA LEU A 147 0.25 15.16 -2.06
C LEU A 147 0.02 15.83 -0.69
N THR A 148 0.89 15.55 0.29
CA THR A 148 0.81 16.11 1.65
C THR A 148 2.11 16.83 2.05
N PRO A 149 2.49 17.92 1.37
CA PRO A 149 3.74 18.64 1.63
C PRO A 149 3.83 19.30 3.02
N TRP A 150 2.70 19.45 3.72
CA TRP A 150 2.62 20.14 5.01
C TRP A 150 3.00 19.24 6.20
N HIS A 151 2.99 17.90 6.05
CA HIS A 151 3.31 17.00 7.14
C HIS A 151 4.79 16.57 7.06
N SER A 152 5.62 17.30 7.80
CA SER A 152 6.95 16.92 8.32
C SER A 152 7.86 16.06 7.42
N LYS A 153 8.91 16.69 6.87
CA LYS A 153 10.15 16.11 6.31
C LYS A 153 10.93 15.18 7.29
N LYS A 154 10.35 14.78 8.42
CA LYS A 154 11.02 14.03 9.49
C LYS A 154 10.77 12.51 9.43
N ALA A 155 9.80 12.06 8.63
CA ALA A 155 9.69 10.65 8.29
C ALA A 155 10.63 10.35 7.11
N ASN A 156 11.91 10.08 7.40
CA ASN A 156 12.74 9.26 6.51
C ASN A 156 12.10 7.86 6.47
N SER A 157 11.00 7.71 5.74
CA SER A 157 10.24 6.47 5.73
C SER A 157 11.14 5.41 5.10
N LEU A 158 11.61 4.45 5.91
CA LEU A 158 12.58 3.43 5.49
C LEU A 158 12.09 2.66 4.26
N ASP A 159 10.77 2.54 4.12
CA ASP A 159 10.07 2.00 2.96
C ASP A 159 10.41 2.71 1.64
N THR A 160 10.66 4.02 1.62
CA THR A 160 11.07 4.73 0.39
C THR A 160 12.50 4.39 -0.05
N LYS A 161 13.30 3.83 0.86
CA LYS A 161 14.67 3.37 0.57
C LYS A 161 14.72 1.93 0.07
N VAL A 162 13.59 1.24 -0.04
CA VAL A 162 13.53 -0.15 -0.51
C VAL A 162 12.76 -0.23 -1.82
N ARG A 163 13.37 -0.85 -2.83
CA ARG A 163 12.73 -1.13 -4.12
C ARG A 163 12.58 -2.64 -4.31
N LEU A 164 11.34 -3.10 -4.33
CA LEU A 164 11.01 -4.52 -4.47
C LEU A 164 10.87 -4.90 -5.96
N GLY A 165 11.44 -6.04 -6.35
CA GLY A 165 11.24 -6.59 -7.70
C GLY A 165 12.08 -5.90 -8.77
N THR A 166 13.30 -5.48 -8.45
CA THR A 166 14.19 -4.79 -9.40
C THR A 166 14.69 -5.75 -10.48
N ARG A 167 14.66 -5.30 -11.73
CA ARG A 167 15.19 -6.06 -12.89
C ARG A 167 16.72 -6.14 -12.82
N ILE A 168 17.29 -7.34 -12.90
CA ILE A 168 18.76 -7.54 -12.91
C ILE A 168 19.44 -6.73 -14.00
N SER A 169 18.87 -6.68 -15.21
CA SER A 169 19.46 -5.92 -16.32
C SER A 169 19.36 -4.40 -16.18
N SER A 170 18.86 -3.87 -15.05
CA SER A 170 18.87 -2.43 -14.76
C SER A 170 20.18 -1.95 -14.12
N PHE A 171 21.04 -2.88 -13.75
CA PHE A 171 22.36 -2.60 -13.21
C PHE A 171 23.44 -2.87 -14.25
N ASP A 172 24.62 -2.30 -14.00
CA ASP A 172 25.81 -2.62 -14.79
C ASP A 172 26.27 -4.05 -14.49
N GLU A 173 26.73 -4.77 -15.52
CA GLU A 173 27.08 -6.19 -15.40
C GLU A 173 28.27 -6.40 -14.44
N MET A 174 29.26 -5.51 -14.46
CA MET A 174 30.41 -5.58 -13.57
C MET A 174 30.02 -5.24 -12.13
N GLU A 175 29.19 -4.21 -11.94
CA GLU A 175 28.67 -3.79 -10.63
C GLU A 175 27.88 -4.93 -9.95
N ILE A 176 26.98 -5.59 -10.69
CA ILE A 176 26.25 -6.75 -10.16
C ILE A 176 27.20 -7.89 -9.84
N LYS A 177 28.13 -8.22 -10.74
CA LYS A 177 29.00 -9.38 -10.57
C LYS A 177 29.87 -9.23 -9.33
N GLU A 178 30.47 -8.06 -9.15
CA GLU A 178 31.26 -7.73 -7.96
C GLU A 178 30.41 -7.78 -6.70
N HIS A 179 29.22 -7.17 -6.73
CA HIS A 179 28.29 -7.20 -5.59
C HIS A 179 27.90 -8.64 -5.24
N LEU A 180 27.48 -9.44 -6.22
CA LEU A 180 27.11 -10.84 -6.02
C LEU A 180 28.27 -11.66 -5.46
N LEU A 181 29.50 -11.48 -5.94
CA LEU A 181 30.67 -12.16 -5.38
C LEU A 181 30.89 -11.78 -3.91
N SER A 182 30.68 -10.51 -3.55
CA SER A 182 30.83 -10.04 -2.17
C SER A 182 29.72 -10.52 -1.22
N VAL A 183 28.51 -10.76 -1.73
CA VAL A 183 27.33 -11.07 -0.90
C VAL A 183 26.78 -12.49 -1.06
N ALA A 184 27.28 -13.28 -2.00
CA ALA A 184 26.76 -14.62 -2.32
C ALA A 184 26.68 -15.52 -1.09
N SER A 185 27.65 -15.45 -0.18
CA SER A 185 27.70 -16.24 1.05
C SER A 185 26.48 -16.02 1.94
N TYR A 186 25.96 -14.79 2.04
CA TYR A 186 24.82 -14.44 2.90
C TYR A 186 23.47 -14.90 2.34
N TYR A 187 23.36 -15.10 1.02
CA TYR A 187 22.09 -15.41 0.35
C TYR A 187 22.01 -16.82 -0.24
N THR A 188 22.97 -17.70 0.06
CA THR A 188 23.04 -19.08 -0.46
C THR A 188 21.74 -19.89 -0.34
N LYS A 189 21.00 -19.69 0.77
CA LYS A 189 19.72 -20.36 1.06
C LYS A 189 18.50 -19.45 0.83
N ALA A 190 18.70 -18.19 0.47
CA ALA A 190 17.63 -17.22 0.33
C ALA A 190 17.08 -17.20 -1.10
N LYS A 191 15.76 -17.04 -1.22
CA LYS A 191 15.07 -16.84 -2.51
C LYS A 191 15.07 -15.37 -2.97
N TYR A 192 16.01 -14.58 -2.49
CA TYR A 192 16.13 -13.18 -2.83
C TYR A 192 17.56 -12.71 -2.65
N LEU A 193 17.90 -11.61 -3.32
CA LEU A 193 19.19 -10.93 -3.26
C LEU A 193 18.95 -9.45 -2.98
N LEU A 194 19.79 -8.85 -2.13
CA LEU A 194 19.74 -7.43 -1.83
C LEU A 194 20.95 -6.73 -2.43
N VAL A 195 20.69 -5.65 -3.19
CA VAL A 195 21.71 -4.83 -3.83
C VAL A 195 21.51 -3.38 -3.41
N GLU A 196 22.44 -2.85 -2.62
CA GLU A 196 22.42 -1.44 -2.26
C GLU A 196 23.03 -0.60 -3.39
N LYS A 197 22.28 0.40 -3.86
CA LYS A 197 22.76 1.35 -4.88
C LYS A 197 22.30 2.76 -4.54
N LYS A 198 23.26 3.67 -4.35
CA LYS A 198 23.00 5.09 -4.05
C LYS A 198 22.06 5.30 -2.84
N GLY A 199 22.21 4.48 -1.79
CA GLY A 199 21.37 4.53 -0.58
C GLY A 199 19.96 3.96 -0.73
N ILE A 200 19.67 3.27 -1.85
CA ILE A 200 18.43 2.51 -2.05
C ILE A 200 18.78 1.02 -2.08
N VAL A 201 18.09 0.23 -1.27
CA VAL A 201 18.20 -1.23 -1.26
C VAL A 201 17.23 -1.81 -2.30
N ASN A 202 17.80 -2.43 -3.33
CA ASN A 202 17.05 -3.11 -4.37
C ASN A 202 16.92 -4.59 -4.03
N VAL A 203 15.70 -5.10 -4.08
CA VAL A 203 15.40 -6.50 -3.81
C VAL A 203 15.14 -7.19 -5.13
N ILE A 204 16.00 -8.16 -5.44
CA ILE A 204 15.84 -9.05 -6.58
C ILE A 204 15.23 -10.34 -6.05
N VAL A 205 14.08 -10.72 -6.59
CA VAL A 205 13.28 -11.85 -6.08
C VAL A 205 13.44 -13.06 -7.00
N HIS A 206 13.59 -14.24 -6.41
CA HIS A 206 13.69 -15.49 -7.16
C HIS A 206 12.34 -15.85 -7.80
N LYS A 207 12.36 -16.52 -8.96
CA LYS A 207 11.14 -16.99 -9.65
C LYS A 207 10.21 -17.79 -8.74
N ASP A 208 10.77 -18.63 -7.87
CA ASP A 208 10.04 -19.57 -7.00
C ASP A 208 9.66 -18.99 -5.62
N SER A 209 9.69 -17.66 -5.47
CA SER A 209 9.36 -16.97 -4.22
C SER A 209 7.85 -16.87 -4.01
N ASN A 210 7.36 -17.26 -2.84
CA ASN A 210 5.97 -17.06 -2.43
C ASN A 210 5.77 -15.70 -1.72
N GLY A 211 4.55 -15.42 -1.24
CA GLY A 211 4.22 -14.17 -0.54
C GLY A 211 5.02 -13.94 0.75
N ALA A 212 5.32 -15.00 1.49
CA ALA A 212 6.11 -14.94 2.72
C ALA A 212 7.60 -14.68 2.41
N ASP A 213 8.14 -15.30 1.36
CA ASP A 213 9.50 -15.04 0.85
C ASP A 213 9.65 -13.56 0.48
N ILE A 214 8.64 -12.99 -0.19
CA ILE A 214 8.60 -11.57 -0.55
C ILE A 214 8.59 -10.70 0.71
N LEU A 215 7.72 -10.99 1.68
CA LEU A 215 7.68 -10.25 2.93
C LEU A 215 9.03 -10.32 3.67
N LYS A 216 9.62 -11.50 3.77
CA LYS A 216 10.94 -11.72 4.37
C LYS A 216 12.03 -10.90 3.69
N SER A 217 12.05 -10.92 2.35
CA SER A 217 13.00 -10.12 1.56
C SER A 217 12.85 -8.62 1.80
N PHE A 218 11.62 -8.14 1.95
CA PHE A 218 11.34 -6.74 2.21
C PHE A 218 11.75 -6.32 3.62
N ILE A 219 11.47 -7.12 4.64
CA ILE A 219 11.94 -6.86 6.01
C ILE A 219 13.47 -6.86 6.07
N HIS A 220 14.14 -7.82 5.44
CA HIS A 220 15.60 -7.83 5.37
C HIS A 220 16.14 -6.56 4.69
N ALA A 221 15.52 -6.13 3.59
CA ALA A 221 15.89 -4.89 2.93
C ALA A 221 15.71 -3.64 3.82
N LEU A 222 14.64 -3.58 4.61
CA LEU A 222 14.43 -2.50 5.57
C LEU A 222 15.48 -2.49 6.67
N VAL A 223 15.87 -3.65 7.19
CA VAL A 223 16.93 -3.78 8.20
C VAL A 223 18.27 -3.30 7.63
N LEU A 224 18.60 -3.72 6.41
CA LEU A 224 19.79 -3.26 5.70
C LEU A 224 19.77 -1.73 5.52
N ALA A 225 18.64 -1.17 5.08
CA ALA A 225 18.47 0.28 4.90
C ALA A 225 18.56 1.07 6.22
N ASN A 226 18.13 0.48 7.34
CA ASN A 226 18.23 1.07 8.68
C ASN A 226 19.68 1.08 9.20
N ASN A 227 20.46 0.07 8.83
CA ASN A 227 21.86 -0.09 9.24
C ASN A 227 22.84 0.71 8.37
N ALA A 228 22.42 1.20 7.19
CA ALA A 228 23.24 1.91 6.20
C ALA A 228 24.09 3.08 6.76
N TYR A 229 23.69 3.68 7.89
CA TYR A 229 24.42 4.78 8.54
C TYR A 229 25.16 4.36 9.83
N LYS A 230 24.98 3.12 10.29
CA LYS A 230 25.44 2.67 11.63
C LYS A 230 26.70 1.80 11.57
N SER A 231 26.98 1.13 10.46
CA SER A 231 28.05 0.14 10.38
C SER A 231 28.73 0.08 9.01
N LYS A 232 30.00 -0.35 8.99
CA LYS A 232 30.75 -0.66 7.75
C LYS A 232 30.43 -2.05 7.20
N SER A 233 29.89 -2.97 8.01
CA SER A 233 29.57 -4.37 7.64
C SER A 233 28.07 -4.61 7.43
N LEU A 234 27.45 -3.79 6.58
CA LEU A 234 25.98 -3.69 6.42
C LEU A 234 25.28 -5.03 6.23
N HIS A 235 25.77 -5.88 5.32
CA HIS A 235 25.17 -7.17 5.00
C HIS A 235 25.35 -8.22 6.11
N SER A 236 26.48 -8.21 6.82
CA SER A 236 26.72 -9.13 7.93
C SER A 236 25.79 -8.81 9.11
N ASP A 237 25.65 -7.53 9.42
CA ASP A 237 24.82 -7.08 10.54
C ASP A 237 23.33 -7.30 10.26
N SER A 238 22.88 -7.04 9.02
CA SER A 238 21.51 -7.32 8.61
C SER A 238 21.21 -8.81 8.63
N GLN A 239 22.14 -9.65 8.18
CA GLN A 239 22.01 -11.11 8.22
C GLN A 239 21.93 -11.61 9.67
N THR A 240 22.81 -11.12 10.55
CA THR A 240 22.80 -11.47 11.99
C THR A 240 21.47 -11.10 12.64
N TRP A 241 20.89 -9.95 12.29
CA TRP A 241 19.56 -9.58 12.76
C TRP A 241 18.48 -10.52 12.22
N MET A 242 18.55 -10.88 10.93
CA MET A 242 17.60 -11.82 10.33
C MET A 242 17.64 -13.20 10.97
N GLU A 243 18.81 -13.66 11.40
CA GLU A 243 18.96 -14.96 12.08
C GLU A 243 18.43 -14.92 13.53
N ASN A 244 18.71 -13.84 14.26
CA ASN A 244 18.41 -13.77 15.69
C ASN A 244 17.02 -13.19 16.02
N GLN A 245 16.50 -12.27 15.20
CA GLN A 245 15.34 -11.43 15.57
C GLN A 245 14.15 -11.57 14.62
N TYR A 246 14.34 -12.01 13.38
CA TYR A 246 13.24 -12.07 12.39
C TYR A 246 12.07 -12.94 12.86
N GLU A 247 12.34 -14.14 13.36
CA GLU A 247 11.29 -15.05 13.83
C GLU A 247 10.56 -14.47 15.05
N VAL A 248 11.29 -13.86 15.99
CA VAL A 248 10.71 -13.18 17.16
C VAL A 248 9.81 -12.02 16.72
N PHE A 249 10.27 -11.22 15.76
CA PHE A 249 9.53 -10.10 15.18
C PHE A 249 8.24 -10.58 14.51
N ILE A 250 8.32 -11.55 13.60
CA ILE A 250 7.16 -12.06 12.86
C ILE A 250 6.15 -12.72 13.80
N GLN A 251 6.60 -13.48 14.80
CA GLN A 251 5.71 -14.09 15.80
C GLN A 251 4.96 -13.00 16.60
N LYS A 252 5.65 -11.95 17.04
CA LYS A 252 5.01 -10.81 17.73
C LYS A 252 4.01 -10.09 16.83
N VAL A 253 4.38 -9.80 15.59
CA VAL A 253 3.49 -9.21 14.57
C VAL A 253 2.23 -10.07 14.40
N LYS A 254 2.38 -11.38 14.19
CA LYS A 254 1.26 -12.31 14.04
C LYS A 254 0.38 -12.37 15.30
N SER A 255 0.98 -12.38 16.49
CA SER A 255 0.24 -12.43 17.76
C SER A 255 -0.68 -11.23 17.99
N LEU A 256 -0.35 -10.07 17.40
CA LEU A 256 -1.17 -8.85 17.46
C LEU A 256 -2.23 -8.76 16.34
N GLY A 257 -2.44 -9.84 15.59
CA GLY A 257 -3.49 -9.97 14.59
C GLY A 257 -3.13 -9.45 13.19
N TRP A 258 -1.85 -9.20 12.91
CA TRP A 258 -1.38 -8.85 11.57
C TRP A 258 -1.34 -10.08 10.65
N LYS A 259 -1.73 -9.89 9.38
CA LYS A 259 -1.61 -10.87 8.31
C LYS A 259 -0.17 -10.87 7.77
N THR A 260 0.57 -11.95 8.01
CA THR A 260 2.00 -12.08 7.66
C THR A 260 2.25 -12.99 6.44
N GLU A 261 1.21 -13.40 5.73
CA GLU A 261 1.31 -14.33 4.59
C GLU A 261 1.82 -13.65 3.32
N ARG A 262 1.60 -12.34 3.21
CA ARG A 262 2.06 -11.53 2.07
C ARG A 262 2.23 -10.07 2.43
N LEU A 263 3.11 -9.40 1.69
CA LEU A 263 3.19 -7.95 1.63
C LEU A 263 2.23 -7.41 0.56
N LEU A 264 1.38 -6.44 0.91
CA LEU A 264 0.61 -5.66 -0.06
C LEU A 264 1.51 -4.59 -0.68
N SER A 265 2.18 -4.95 -1.76
CA SER A 265 3.01 -4.06 -2.58
C SER A 265 2.52 -4.02 -4.02
N SER A 266 3.11 -3.14 -4.83
CA SER A 266 2.97 -3.21 -6.29
C SER A 266 3.34 -4.61 -6.79
N PRO A 267 2.70 -5.10 -7.88
CA PRO A 267 3.02 -6.40 -8.45
C PRO A 267 4.50 -6.52 -8.81
N ILE A 268 5.13 -7.61 -8.39
CA ILE A 268 6.52 -7.92 -8.74
C ILE A 268 6.52 -8.53 -10.13
N ILE A 269 6.78 -7.70 -11.14
CA ILE A 269 6.82 -8.10 -12.55
C ILE A 269 8.09 -8.88 -12.87
N TRP A 270 9.23 -8.45 -12.31
CA TRP A 270 10.53 -9.04 -12.59
C TRP A 270 10.94 -10.01 -11.49
N ARG A 271 11.22 -11.24 -11.91
CA ARG A 271 11.81 -12.29 -11.08
C ARG A 271 13.01 -12.87 -11.80
N ALA A 272 14.05 -13.20 -11.06
CA ALA A 272 15.25 -13.79 -11.61
C ALA A 272 15.37 -15.26 -11.21
N ASN A 273 16.14 -16.00 -12.00
CA ASN A 273 16.35 -17.43 -11.82
C ASN A 273 17.83 -17.67 -11.56
N TRP A 274 18.14 -18.36 -10.47
CA TRP A 274 19.50 -18.80 -10.15
C TRP A 274 19.43 -20.11 -9.36
N ILE A 275 20.54 -20.83 -9.30
CA ILE A 275 20.62 -22.07 -8.53
C ILE A 275 20.80 -21.69 -7.06
N HIS A 276 19.86 -22.07 -6.21
CA HIS A 276 19.98 -21.99 -4.75
C HIS A 276 19.98 -23.40 -4.16
N GLN A 277 20.67 -23.60 -3.03
CA GLN A 277 20.56 -24.87 -2.29
C GLN A 277 19.15 -24.97 -1.70
N SER A 278 18.34 -25.88 -2.24
CA SER A 278 17.07 -26.22 -1.60
C SER A 278 17.38 -26.90 -0.27
N ALA A 279 16.65 -26.56 0.80
CA ALA A 279 16.81 -27.19 2.12
C ALA A 279 16.40 -28.70 2.14
N THR A 280 16.14 -29.28 0.97
CA THR A 280 15.66 -30.65 0.74
C THR A 280 16.69 -31.55 0.04
N GLU A 281 17.99 -31.28 0.18
CA GLU A 281 19.00 -32.33 0.01
C GLU A 281 19.25 -32.99 1.38
N LYS A 282 18.35 -33.91 1.75
CA LYS A 282 18.76 -35.01 2.63
C LYS A 282 19.59 -35.94 1.78
N ASN A 283 20.86 -36.08 2.13
CA ASN A 283 21.78 -37.07 1.59
C ASN A 283 21.14 -38.45 1.65
N ASP A 284 20.99 -39.09 0.49
CA ASP A 284 21.00 -40.55 0.36
C ASP A 284 22.45 -41.03 0.18
#